data_AF-A0A2R6WRL2-F1
#
_entry.id   AF-A0A2R6WRL2-F1
#
_cell.length_a   1.000
_cell.length_b   1.000
_cell.length_c   1.000
_cell.angle_alpha   90.00
_cell.angle_beta   90.00
_cell.angle_gamma   90.00
#
_symmetry.space_group_name_H-M   'P 1'
#
loop_
_entity.id
_entity.type
_entity.pdbx_description
1 polymer ?
#
loop_
_entity_poly.entity_id
_entity_poly.type
_entity_poly.pdbx_seq_one_letter_code
_entity_poly.pdbx_strand_id
1 'polypeptide(L)'
;MLRIRNVQRPTIEVTREKERGAVPEPGTVVTAKITKLFPRQAAASIVCVGPRAVRDKFTGIIRQQDVRATEIDKVDMHTSFRPGDIVRAEVISLGDSRAYYLSTAKNELGVVSATSDAGAAMVPVSWQEMQCPITGQREPRKVAKVI
;
A
#
# COMPACT_ATOMS: atom_id res chain seq x y z
N MET A 1 15.63 -26.67 51.09
CA MET A 1 14.72 -26.12 50.04
C MET A 1 15.42 -24.92 49.41
N LEU A 2 16.08 -25.09 48.24
CA LEU A 2 16.88 -24.04 47.57
C LEU A 2 16.02 -23.33 46.52
N ARG A 3 15.80 -22.01 46.70
CA ARG A 3 15.10 -21.13 45.74
C ARG A 3 16.02 -20.82 44.56
N ILE A 4 15.65 -21.28 43.37
CA ILE A 4 16.32 -20.98 42.10
C ILE A 4 16.01 -19.52 41.75
N ARG A 5 17.00 -18.63 41.84
CA ARG A 5 16.87 -17.23 41.39
C ARG A 5 16.82 -17.22 39.85
N ASN A 6 15.74 -16.71 39.30
CA ASN A 6 15.55 -16.53 37.87
C ASN A 6 16.52 -15.44 37.37
N VAL A 7 17.61 -15.84 36.73
CA VAL A 7 18.62 -14.92 36.18
C VAL A 7 18.09 -14.37 34.85
N GLN A 8 17.49 -13.19 34.90
CA GLN A 8 17.20 -12.40 33.69
C GLN A 8 18.54 -12.02 33.05
N ARG A 9 18.82 -12.57 31.86
CA ARG A 9 20.02 -12.24 31.10
C ARG A 9 19.89 -10.82 30.54
N PRO A 10 20.92 -9.96 30.65
CA PRO A 10 20.89 -8.65 30.02
C PRO A 10 20.93 -8.82 28.50
N THR A 11 19.86 -8.41 27.82
CA THR A 11 19.83 -8.30 26.36
C THR A 11 20.51 -7.00 25.98
N ILE A 12 21.66 -7.09 25.31
CA ILE A 12 22.39 -5.93 24.79
C ILE A 12 21.98 -5.77 23.32
N GLU A 13 21.09 -4.81 23.04
CA GLU A 13 20.79 -4.40 21.66
C GLU A 13 21.79 -3.35 21.20
N VAL A 14 22.64 -3.70 20.23
CA VAL A 14 23.51 -2.74 19.56
C VAL A 14 22.71 -2.06 18.45
N THR A 15 22.20 -0.86 18.73
CA THR A 15 21.54 -0.05 17.69
C THR A 15 22.57 0.78 16.94
N ARG A 16 22.71 0.58 15.63
CA ARG A 16 23.44 1.54 14.79
C ARG A 16 22.65 2.85 14.76
N GLU A 17 23.35 3.97 14.92
CA GLU A 17 22.85 5.35 14.82
C GLU A 17 22.52 5.74 13.36
N LYS A 18 21.81 4.87 12.65
CA LYS A 18 21.06 5.20 11.45
C LYS A 18 19.63 4.95 11.83
N GLU A 19 18.84 6.02 11.92
CA GLU A 19 17.38 5.98 12.08
C GLU A 19 16.85 4.70 11.46
N ARG A 20 16.31 3.78 12.28
CA ARG A 20 15.73 2.53 11.77
C ARG A 20 14.76 2.95 10.68
N GLY A 21 15.06 2.64 9.42
CA GLY A 21 14.16 2.93 8.32
C GLY A 21 12.80 2.35 8.68
N ALA A 22 11.72 3.10 8.44
CA ALA A 22 10.40 2.65 8.87
C ALA A 22 10.10 1.31 8.20
N VAL A 23 10.06 0.24 9.00
CA VAL A 23 9.74 -1.11 8.54
C VAL A 23 8.22 -1.23 8.49
N PRO A 24 7.62 -1.69 7.37
CA PRO A 24 6.19 -1.92 7.31
C PRO A 24 5.81 -3.07 8.26
N GLU A 25 4.99 -2.79 9.27
CA GLU A 25 4.43 -3.81 10.16
C GLU A 25 3.00 -4.17 9.74
N PRO A 26 2.54 -5.42 9.98
CA PRO A 26 1.14 -5.77 9.76
C PRO A 26 0.18 -4.84 10.51
N GLY A 27 -0.89 -4.42 9.85
CA GLY A 27 -1.87 -3.43 10.34
C GLY A 27 -1.47 -1.97 10.10
N THR A 28 -0.26 -1.69 9.61
CA THR A 28 0.16 -0.32 9.27
C THR A 28 -0.32 0.10 7.90
N VAL A 29 -0.73 1.37 7.78
CA VAL A 29 -1.09 1.97 6.50
C VAL A 29 0.17 2.50 5.82
N VAL A 30 0.37 2.10 4.58
CA VAL A 30 1.51 2.45 3.74
C VAL A 30 1.05 3.19 2.48
N THR A 31 1.94 4.03 1.96
CA THR A 31 1.79 4.63 0.63
C THR A 31 2.72 3.90 -0.32
N ALA A 32 2.15 3.34 -1.38
CA ALA A 32 2.88 2.58 -2.38
C ALA A 32 2.59 3.10 -3.78
N LYS A 33 3.56 2.98 -4.67
CA LYS A 33 3.42 3.27 -6.10
C LYS A 33 3.22 1.98 -6.87
N ILE A 34 2.15 1.88 -7.65
CA ILE A 34 1.92 0.73 -8.53
C ILE A 34 3.02 0.71 -9.60
N THR A 35 3.73 -0.40 -9.70
CA THR A 35 4.83 -0.59 -10.65
C THR A 35 4.39 -1.42 -11.84
N LYS A 36 3.66 -2.50 -11.59
CA LYS A 36 3.17 -3.45 -12.60
C LYS A 36 1.80 -3.97 -12.22
N LEU A 37 1.00 -4.28 -13.23
CA LEU A 37 -0.30 -4.94 -13.07
C LEU A 37 -0.27 -6.31 -13.71
N PHE A 38 -0.94 -7.24 -13.05
CA PHE A 38 -1.25 -8.58 -13.54
C PHE A 38 -2.76 -8.82 -13.38
N PRO A 39 -3.34 -9.79 -14.10
CA PRO A 39 -4.79 -10.02 -14.08
C PRO A 39 -5.37 -10.29 -12.69
N ARG A 40 -4.59 -10.90 -11.78
CA ARG A 40 -5.04 -11.27 -10.41
C ARG A 40 -4.30 -10.53 -9.29
N GLN A 41 -3.33 -9.69 -9.61
CA GLN A 41 -2.52 -9.00 -8.62
C GLN A 41 -1.85 -7.74 -9.17
N ALA A 42 -1.59 -6.76 -8.31
CA ALA A 42 -0.82 -5.57 -8.61
C ALA A 42 0.49 -5.59 -7.79
N ALA A 43 1.62 -5.34 -8.46
CA ALA A 43 2.89 -5.14 -7.81
C ALA A 43 3.08 -3.64 -7.52
N ALA A 44 3.42 -3.32 -6.28
CA ALA A 44 3.62 -1.96 -5.80
C ALA A 44 5.00 -1.83 -5.14
N SER A 45 5.57 -0.64 -5.18
CA SER A 45 6.75 -0.27 -4.40
C SER A 45 6.31 0.61 -3.25
N ILE A 46 6.55 0.20 -2.02
CA ILE A 46 6.24 0.99 -0.83
C ILE A 46 7.23 2.15 -0.76
N VAL A 47 6.70 3.36 -0.59
CA VAL A 47 7.49 4.60 -0.52
C VAL A 47 7.42 5.19 0.88
N CYS A 48 6.25 5.11 1.53
CA CYS A 48 6.05 5.60 2.89
C CYS A 48 5.36 4.55 3.77
N VAL A 49 5.76 4.48 5.03
CA VAL A 49 5.09 3.71 6.09
C VAL A 49 4.52 4.69 7.09
N GLY A 50 3.20 4.82 7.12
CA GLY A 50 2.51 5.89 7.83
C GLY A 50 3.03 7.28 7.39
N PRO A 51 3.44 8.14 8.33
CA PRO A 51 3.99 9.47 8.00
C PRO A 51 5.48 9.46 7.62
N ARG A 52 6.17 8.30 7.69
CA ARG A 52 7.61 8.22 7.50
C ARG A 52 7.95 7.71 6.11
N ALA A 53 8.80 8.46 5.40
CA ALA A 53 9.37 8.00 4.14
C ALA A 53 10.38 6.87 4.39
N VAL A 54 10.32 5.84 3.56
CA VAL A 54 11.25 4.71 3.60
C VAL A 54 12.33 4.91 2.54
N ARG A 55 13.59 4.68 2.91
CA ARG A 55 14.72 4.71 1.96
C ARG A 55 14.91 3.37 1.24
N ASP A 56 14.63 2.27 1.94
CA ASP A 56 14.68 0.93 1.39
C ASP A 56 13.52 0.65 0.43
N LYS A 57 13.80 -0.09 -0.64
CA LYS A 57 12.79 -0.50 -1.60
C LYS A 57 12.07 -1.73 -1.09
N PHE A 58 10.93 -1.54 -0.42
CA PHE A 58 10.03 -2.65 -0.10
C PHE A 58 9.04 -2.88 -1.24
N THR A 59 8.90 -4.14 -1.63
CA THR A 59 7.93 -4.55 -2.64
C THR A 59 6.63 -4.98 -1.95
N GLY A 60 5.50 -4.50 -2.45
CA GLY A 60 4.17 -4.88 -2.00
C GLY A 60 3.39 -5.57 -3.12
N ILE A 61 2.49 -6.48 -2.76
CA ILE A 61 1.56 -7.15 -3.67
C ILE A 61 0.14 -6.93 -3.16
N ILE A 62 -0.74 -6.43 -4.03
CA ILE A 62 -2.18 -6.33 -3.78
C ILE A 62 -2.86 -7.39 -4.65
N ARG A 63 -3.51 -8.39 -4.04
CA ARG A 63 -4.22 -9.45 -4.77
C ARG A 63 -5.66 -9.04 -5.04
N GLN A 64 -6.32 -9.71 -5.99
CA GLN A 64 -7.72 -9.47 -6.35
C GLN A 64 -8.66 -9.51 -5.14
N GLN A 65 -8.49 -10.50 -4.26
CA GLN A 65 -9.29 -10.60 -3.05
C GLN A 65 -9.06 -9.48 -2.03
N ASP A 66 -7.96 -8.74 -2.13
CA ASP A 66 -7.58 -7.72 -1.17
C ASP A 66 -7.92 -6.29 -1.66
N VAL A 67 -8.62 -6.15 -2.79
CA VAL A 67 -8.97 -4.84 -3.38
C VAL A 67 -10.25 -4.25 -2.80
N ARG A 68 -11.30 -5.03 -2.59
CA ARG A 68 -12.59 -4.56 -2.05
C ARG A 68 -13.07 -5.51 -0.95
N ALA A 69 -13.73 -4.97 0.07
CA ALA A 69 -14.34 -5.79 1.12
C ALA A 69 -15.56 -6.59 0.61
N THR A 70 -16.26 -6.05 -0.40
CA THR A 70 -17.45 -6.63 -1.01
C THR A 70 -17.25 -6.79 -2.51
N GLU A 71 -18.02 -7.70 -3.13
CA GLU A 71 -17.99 -7.95 -4.58
C GLU A 71 -16.59 -8.27 -5.13
N ILE A 72 -15.81 -9.06 -4.38
CA ILE A 72 -14.44 -9.46 -4.70
C ILE A 72 -14.34 -10.05 -6.12
N ASP A 73 -15.30 -10.89 -6.52
CA ASP A 73 -15.29 -11.57 -7.82
C ASP A 73 -15.50 -10.63 -9.02
N LYS A 74 -16.05 -9.43 -8.79
CA LYS A 74 -16.26 -8.41 -9.82
C LYS A 74 -15.10 -7.44 -9.94
N VAL A 75 -14.07 -7.57 -9.11
CA VAL A 75 -12.91 -6.66 -9.13
C VAL A 75 -12.07 -6.95 -10.37
N ASP A 76 -11.94 -5.94 -11.23
CA ASP A 76 -10.91 -5.91 -12.27
C ASP A 76 -9.73 -5.02 -11.82
N MET A 77 -8.53 -5.59 -11.91
CA MET A 77 -7.28 -4.90 -11.59
C MET A 77 -7.01 -3.70 -12.50
N HIS A 78 -7.33 -3.83 -13.79
CA HIS A 78 -7.05 -2.80 -14.79
C HIS A 78 -7.96 -1.57 -14.65
N THR A 79 -9.16 -1.77 -14.10
CA THR A 79 -10.09 -0.67 -13.79
C THR A 79 -9.87 -0.11 -12.38
N SER A 80 -9.24 -0.88 -11.48
CA SER A 80 -8.97 -0.44 -10.12
C SER A 80 -7.70 0.40 -10.02
N PHE A 81 -6.64 0.02 -10.74
CA PHE A 81 -5.31 0.60 -10.65
C PHE A 81 -4.68 0.75 -12.04
N ARG A 82 -3.73 1.67 -12.17
CA ARG A 82 -2.80 1.76 -13.30
C ARG A 82 -1.34 1.85 -12.86
N PRO A 83 -0.39 1.43 -13.72
CA PRO A 83 1.02 1.59 -13.43
C PRO A 83 1.36 3.09 -13.28
N GLY A 84 2.06 3.43 -12.21
CA GLY A 84 2.37 4.81 -11.85
C GLY A 84 1.45 5.41 -10.79
N ASP A 85 0.27 4.84 -10.55
CA ASP A 85 -0.67 5.32 -9.53
C ASP A 85 -0.06 5.21 -8.13
N ILE A 86 -0.34 6.21 -7.29
CA ILE A 86 -0.02 6.20 -5.87
C ILE A 86 -1.25 5.71 -5.11
N VAL A 87 -1.07 4.62 -4.39
CA VAL A 87 -2.11 3.95 -3.62
C VAL A 87 -1.78 3.99 -2.13
N ARG A 88 -2.81 4.17 -1.32
CA ARG A 88 -2.77 3.99 0.12
C ARG A 88 -3.35 2.62 0.44
N ALA A 89 -2.57 1.78 1.08
CA ALA A 89 -2.92 0.39 1.37
C ALA A 89 -2.49 0.02 2.79
N GLU A 90 -3.04 -1.03 3.34
CA GLU A 90 -2.68 -1.57 4.65
C GLU A 90 -1.88 -2.86 4.48
N VAL A 91 -0.81 -3.00 5.25
CA VAL A 91 -0.01 -4.22 5.26
C VAL A 91 -0.79 -5.29 6.00
N ILE A 92 -1.17 -6.38 5.33
CA ILE A 92 -1.86 -7.49 5.99
C ILE A 92 -0.87 -8.53 6.52
N SER A 93 0.24 -8.74 5.82
CA SER A 93 1.29 -9.63 6.28
C SER A 93 2.60 -9.37 5.53
N LEU A 94 3.68 -9.92 6.07
CA LEU A 94 5.03 -9.87 5.49
C LEU A 94 5.16 -10.76 4.23
N GLY A 95 4.11 -11.51 3.88
CA GLY A 95 4.08 -12.41 2.72
C GLY A 95 5.20 -13.45 2.71
N ASP A 96 5.61 -13.81 1.49
CA ASP A 96 6.58 -14.86 1.18
C ASP A 96 7.94 -14.24 0.86
N SER A 97 8.70 -13.88 1.90
CA SER A 97 10.14 -13.50 1.90
C SER A 97 10.61 -12.35 0.99
N ARG A 98 9.85 -11.95 -0.03
CA ARG A 98 10.23 -10.97 -1.07
C ARG A 98 9.25 -9.83 -1.23
N ALA A 99 8.00 -9.99 -0.80
CA ALA A 99 7.00 -8.95 -0.93
C ALA A 99 5.97 -8.97 0.21
N TYR A 100 5.59 -7.77 0.65
CA TYR A 100 4.55 -7.55 1.63
C TYR A 100 3.19 -7.71 0.98
N TYR A 101 2.25 -8.38 1.63
CA TYR A 101 0.88 -8.37 1.17
C TYR A 101 0.18 -7.10 1.64
N LEU A 102 -0.45 -6.42 0.70
CA LEU A 102 -1.14 -5.15 0.89
C LEU A 102 -2.63 -5.32 0.58
N SER A 103 -3.47 -4.66 1.36
CA SER A 103 -4.92 -4.61 1.16
C SER A 103 -5.41 -3.18 0.99
N THR A 104 -6.37 -3.01 0.10
CA THR A 104 -7.12 -1.76 -0.09
C THR A 104 -8.61 -1.95 0.19
N ALA A 105 -8.99 -3.02 0.89
CA ALA A 105 -10.40 -3.39 1.10
C ALA A 105 -11.23 -2.33 1.84
N LYS A 106 -10.61 -1.39 2.57
CA LYS A 106 -11.27 -0.29 3.29
C LYS A 106 -11.58 0.89 2.37
N ASN A 107 -12.58 1.68 2.74
CA ASN A 107 -13.05 2.86 1.99
C ASN A 107 -12.03 4.00 1.90
N GLU A 108 -11.18 4.14 2.92
CA GLU A 108 -10.11 5.15 3.00
C GLU A 108 -8.82 4.70 2.29
N LEU A 109 -8.82 3.47 1.76
CA LEU A 109 -7.68 2.84 1.10
C LEU A 109 -7.99 2.65 -0.40
N GLY A 110 -7.00 2.93 -1.23
CA GLY A 110 -7.16 3.00 -2.69
C GLY A 110 -6.21 4.01 -3.31
N VAL A 111 -6.51 4.41 -4.54
CA VAL A 111 -5.77 5.41 -5.31
C VAL A 111 -5.97 6.78 -4.68
N VAL A 112 -4.86 7.42 -4.28
CA VAL A 112 -4.83 8.79 -3.73
C VAL A 112 -4.32 9.80 -4.74
N SER A 113 -3.47 9.36 -5.68
CA SER A 113 -2.97 10.21 -6.76
C SER A 113 -2.78 9.35 -8.01
N ALA A 114 -3.31 9.84 -9.12
CA ALA A 114 -3.17 9.25 -10.44
C ALA A 114 -2.72 10.33 -11.43
N THR A 115 -2.01 9.91 -12.47
CA THR A 115 -1.61 10.76 -13.59
C THR A 115 -2.39 10.33 -14.82
N SER A 116 -3.00 11.29 -15.52
CA SER A 116 -3.69 11.04 -16.78
C SER A 116 -2.69 10.82 -17.92
N ASP A 117 -3.18 10.30 -19.05
CA ASP A 117 -2.38 10.17 -20.28
C ASP A 117 -1.84 11.52 -20.79
N ALA A 118 -2.47 12.63 -20.41
CA ALA A 118 -2.01 13.99 -20.72
C ALA A 118 -0.90 14.50 -19.76
N GLY A 119 -0.46 13.68 -18.80
CA GLY A 119 0.56 14.04 -17.82
C GLY A 119 0.05 14.91 -16.67
N ALA A 120 -1.27 15.13 -16.56
CA ALA A 120 -1.87 15.92 -15.51
C ALA A 120 -2.27 15.06 -14.29
N ALA A 121 -2.15 15.61 -13.09
CA ALA A 121 -2.70 14.98 -11.89
C ALA A 121 -4.23 14.94 -11.99
N MET A 122 -4.80 13.75 -11.87
CA MET A 122 -6.26 13.57 -11.95
C MET A 122 -6.95 13.97 -10.64
N VAL A 123 -8.20 14.41 -10.76
CA VAL A 123 -9.03 14.82 -9.62
C VAL A 123 -10.05 13.71 -9.34
N PRO A 124 -10.23 13.28 -8.07
CA PRO A 124 -11.27 12.32 -7.73
C PRO A 124 -12.65 12.95 -7.93
N VAL A 125 -13.50 12.31 -8.74
CA VAL A 125 -14.88 12.76 -8.97
C VAL A 125 -15.87 11.87 -8.22
N SER A 126 -15.56 10.59 -8.11
CA SER A 126 -16.34 9.63 -7.34
C SER A 126 -15.43 8.58 -6.71
N TRP A 127 -16.02 7.65 -5.97
CA TRP A 127 -15.35 6.50 -5.38
C TRP A 127 -14.79 5.51 -6.42
N GLN A 128 -15.22 5.66 -7.68
CA GLN A 128 -14.90 4.73 -8.77
C GLN A 128 -14.25 5.42 -9.97
N GLU A 129 -14.20 6.74 -9.99
CA GLU A 129 -13.74 7.52 -11.15
C GLU A 129 -12.87 8.71 -10.74
N MET A 130 -11.78 8.89 -11.48
CA MET A 130 -10.99 10.11 -11.50
C MET A 130 -11.15 10.81 -12.85
N GLN A 131 -11.11 12.14 -12.85
CA GLN A 131 -11.24 12.94 -14.07
C GLN A 131 -9.96 13.75 -14.30
N CYS A 132 -9.49 13.75 -15.55
CA CYS A 132 -8.41 14.62 -15.97
C CYS A 132 -8.92 16.07 -16.05
N PRO A 133 -8.27 17.04 -15.38
CA PRO A 133 -8.69 18.43 -15.42
C PRO A 133 -8.44 19.11 -16.78
N ILE A 134 -7.50 18.58 -17.59
CA ILE A 134 -7.14 19.16 -18.90
C ILE A 134 -8.05 18.60 -20.01
N THR A 135 -8.18 17.29 -20.10
CA THR A 135 -8.90 16.62 -21.20
C THR A 135 -10.38 16.38 -20.87
N GLY A 136 -10.78 16.50 -19.61
CA GLY A 136 -12.12 16.17 -19.13
C GLY A 136 -12.43 14.67 -19.12
N GLN A 137 -11.49 13.81 -19.55
CA GLN A 137 -11.68 12.37 -19.61
C GLN A 137 -11.81 11.77 -18.21
N ARG A 138 -12.80 10.90 -18.04
CA ARG A 138 -13.01 10.13 -16.81
C ARG A 138 -12.42 8.75 -16.97
N GLU A 139 -11.65 8.34 -15.97
CA GLU A 139 -11.05 7.02 -15.94
C GLU A 139 -11.45 6.28 -14.67
N PRO A 140 -11.82 4.99 -14.78
CA PRO A 140 -12.15 4.20 -13.61
C PRO A 140 -10.90 3.98 -12.76
N ARG A 141 -11.03 4.18 -11.45
CA ARG A 141 -10.03 3.91 -10.42
C ARG A 141 -10.72 3.55 -9.12
N LYS A 142 -10.10 2.73 -8.28
CA LYS A 142 -10.56 2.55 -6.90
C LYS A 142 -10.07 3.73 -6.06
N VAL A 143 -10.85 4.80 -6.01
CA VAL A 143 -10.45 6.05 -5.35
C VAL A 143 -10.56 5.90 -3.83
N ALA A 144 -9.51 6.29 -3.12
CA ALA A 144 -9.54 6.39 -1.66
C ALA A 144 -10.35 7.62 -1.24
N LYS A 145 -11.22 7.48 -0.24
CA LYS A 145 -11.89 8.64 0.36
C LYS A 145 -10.85 9.51 1.05
N VAL A 146 -10.68 10.74 0.57
CA VAL A 146 -9.94 11.77 1.31
C VAL A 146 -10.88 12.30 2.38
N ILE A 147 -10.46 12.19 3.64
CA ILE A 147 -11.18 12.70 4.82
C ILE A 147 -10.62 14.06 5.19
#